data_AF-A0A848MXZ0-F1
#
_entry.id   AF-A0A848MXZ0-F1
#
_cell.length_a   1.000
_cell.length_b   1.000
_cell.length_c   1.000
_cell.angle_alpha   90.00
_cell.angle_beta   90.00
_cell.angle_gamma   90.00
#
_symmetry.space_group_name_H-M   'P 1'
#
loop_
_entity.id
_entity.type
_entity.pdbx_description
1 polymer ?
#
loop_
_entity_poly.entity_id
_entity_poly.type
_entity_poly.pdbx_seq_one_letter_code
_entity_poly.pdbx_strand_id
1 'polypeptide(L)'
;MLSSADLATTYDGTTMADTWVWQPRIFSSLTIGMEGQGTVSQDVASVESGQIIDINATADAGWRFSHWRIESGEGTIADEKESTTTFMMGEEHTKLVAVFEDLGELLSVRIPTSAVFNTTSSSNHRQIISPDYEIGNESPFAISVDVVAPTELENMDIVEALNIVGDGKENLLIHHGSSYQTEAFRLFDLAIEEANTFTFTGAAEKLSEGSSHATPTFNLVLRFGPNLSH
;
A
#
# COMPACT_ATOMS: atom_id res chain seq x y z
N MET A 1 49.39 28.77 27.69
CA MET A 1 49.53 27.40 27.17
C MET A 1 50.73 27.41 26.24
N LEU A 2 51.60 26.40 26.33
CA LEU A 2 52.77 26.27 25.44
C LEU A 2 52.34 25.53 24.18
N SER A 3 52.84 25.96 23.02
CA SER A 3 52.60 25.26 21.75
C SER A 3 53.47 24.00 21.66
N SER A 4 53.13 23.10 20.73
CA SER A 4 53.93 21.90 20.44
C SER A 4 55.39 22.23 20.07
N ALA A 5 55.62 23.41 19.47
CA ALA A 5 56.95 23.89 19.13
C ALA A 5 57.73 24.37 20.37
N ASP A 6 57.06 25.04 21.33
CA ASP A 6 57.68 25.49 22.58
C ASP A 6 58.11 24.29 23.45
N LEU A 7 57.31 23.21 23.44
CA LEU A 7 57.61 21.96 24.15
C LEU A 7 58.83 21.23 23.57
N ALA A 8 59.01 21.25 22.24
CA ALA A 8 60.15 20.63 21.57
C ALA A 8 61.49 21.33 21.88
N THR A 9 61.47 22.64 22.13
CA THR A 9 62.70 23.41 22.48
C THR A 9 63.20 23.16 23.90
N THR A 10 62.39 22.53 24.77
CA THR A 10 62.74 22.23 26.17
C THR A 10 63.21 20.78 26.36
N TYR A 11 63.45 20.06 25.26
CA TYR A 11 63.75 18.63 25.24
C TYR A 11 65.21 18.34 25.62
N ASP A 12 65.45 17.67 26.75
CA ASP A 12 66.80 17.26 27.21
C ASP A 12 67.17 15.80 26.88
N GLY A 13 66.27 15.06 26.24
CA GLY A 13 66.51 13.69 25.78
C GLY A 13 66.51 12.59 26.83
N THR A 14 66.18 12.85 28.11
CA THR A 14 66.32 11.83 29.17
C THR A 14 65.04 11.21 29.73
N THR A 15 63.84 11.65 29.33
CA THR A 15 62.60 10.95 29.73
C THR A 15 61.56 10.98 28.60
N MET A 16 61.23 9.81 28.06
CA MET A 16 60.01 9.65 27.26
C MET A 16 58.83 9.60 28.23
N ALA A 17 58.12 10.71 28.39
CA ALA A 17 56.82 10.70 29.03
C ALA A 17 55.82 10.14 28.02
N ASP A 18 55.53 8.83 28.11
CA ASP A 18 54.40 8.24 27.38
C ASP A 18 53.11 8.93 27.83
N THR A 19 52.62 9.85 27.00
CA THR A 19 51.37 10.57 27.26
C THR A 19 50.24 9.77 26.65
N TRP A 20 49.56 8.97 27.48
CA TRP A 20 48.35 8.27 27.09
C TRP A 20 47.18 9.27 27.04
N VAL A 21 46.66 9.53 25.85
CA VAL A 21 45.42 10.30 25.67
C VAL A 21 44.26 9.32 25.67
N TRP A 22 43.45 9.33 26.74
CA TRP A 22 42.19 8.60 26.77
C TRP A 22 41.08 9.53 26.31
N GLN A 23 40.46 9.23 25.16
CA GLN A 23 39.28 9.95 24.70
C GLN A 23 38.03 9.23 25.22
N PRO A 24 37.16 9.91 25.99
CA PRO A 24 35.91 9.32 26.43
C PRO A 24 35.05 8.99 25.21
N ARG A 25 34.48 7.78 25.18
CA ARG A 25 33.40 7.46 24.24
C ARG A 25 32.09 7.99 24.79
N ILE A 26 31.45 8.86 24.04
CA ILE A 26 30.16 9.45 24.39
C ILE A 26 29.08 8.66 23.65
N PHE A 27 28.12 8.12 24.39
CA PHE A 27 26.96 7.45 23.83
C PHE A 27 25.72 8.26 24.17
N SER A 28 24.95 8.57 23.13
CA SER A 28 23.73 9.37 23.25
C SER A 28 22.56 8.61 22.63
N SER A 29 21.36 8.84 23.16
CA SER A 29 20.16 8.20 22.65
C SER A 29 19.67 8.91 21.40
N LEU A 30 19.16 8.12 20.45
CA LEU A 30 18.48 8.61 19.25
C LEU A 30 17.02 8.17 19.28
N THR A 31 16.12 9.11 19.00
CA THR A 31 14.69 8.83 18.83
C THR A 31 14.23 9.34 17.48
N ILE A 32 13.53 8.49 16.74
CA ILE A 32 12.89 8.87 15.48
C ILE A 32 11.38 8.91 15.68
N GLY A 33 10.80 10.09 15.47
CA GLY A 33 9.37 10.29 15.36
C GLY A 33 8.95 10.44 13.90
N MET A 34 7.65 10.64 13.69
CA MET A 34 7.07 10.91 12.37
C MET A 34 5.95 11.92 12.46
N GLU A 35 5.82 12.74 11.40
CA GLU A 35 4.67 13.61 11.13
C GLU A 35 3.96 13.08 9.87
N GLY A 36 2.66 12.85 9.94
CA GLY A 36 1.90 12.20 8.86
C GLY A 36 1.69 10.71 9.10
N GLN A 37 1.58 9.91 8.03
CA GLN A 37 1.40 8.45 8.10
C GLN A 37 2.50 7.71 7.34
N GLY A 38 3.01 6.66 7.96
CA GLY A 38 4.16 5.90 7.50
C GLY A 38 4.76 5.05 8.62
N THR A 39 5.91 4.48 8.32
CA THR A 39 6.75 3.74 9.26
C THR A 39 8.18 4.25 9.19
N VAL A 40 8.85 4.23 10.33
CA VAL A 40 10.27 4.59 10.45
C VAL A 40 11.01 3.45 11.13
N SER A 41 12.21 3.15 10.66
CA SER A 41 13.08 2.13 11.25
C SER A 41 14.48 2.67 11.46
N GLN A 42 15.08 2.30 12.58
CA GLN A 42 16.48 2.55 12.92
C GLN A 42 17.12 1.27 13.47
N ASP A 43 18.42 1.14 13.27
CA ASP A 43 19.18 -0.05 13.70
C ASP A 43 19.46 -0.06 15.21
N VAL A 44 19.60 1.10 15.84
CA VAL A 44 20.11 1.23 17.21
C VAL A 44 19.49 2.43 17.93
N ALA A 45 19.18 2.26 19.22
CA ALA A 45 18.60 3.31 20.06
C ALA A 45 19.64 4.17 20.81
N SER A 46 20.88 3.67 20.91
CA SER A 46 22.00 4.37 21.54
C SER A 46 23.19 4.29 20.59
N VAL A 47 23.77 5.44 20.27
CA VAL A 47 24.76 5.58 19.20
C VAL A 47 25.97 6.30 19.75
N GLU A 48 27.17 5.86 19.36
CA GLU A 48 28.42 6.54 19.73
C GLU A 48 28.52 7.87 18.96
N SER A 49 29.00 8.93 19.61
CA SER A 49 29.27 10.20 18.93
C SER A 49 30.22 9.99 17.74
N GLY A 50 29.86 10.57 16.59
CA GLY A 50 30.57 10.43 15.32
C GLY A 50 30.26 9.14 14.55
N GLN A 51 29.47 8.22 15.11
CA GLN A 51 29.01 7.03 14.39
C GLN A 51 27.94 7.40 13.36
N ILE A 52 28.00 6.75 12.20
CA ILE A 52 27.00 6.84 11.14
C ILE A 52 26.06 5.64 11.26
N ILE A 53 24.76 5.90 11.15
CA ILE A 53 23.72 4.87 11.15
C ILE A 53 22.80 5.02 9.94
N ASP A 54 22.18 3.91 9.53
CA ASP A 54 21.16 3.91 8.49
C ASP A 54 19.81 4.26 9.11
N ILE A 55 19.08 5.15 8.44
CA ILE A 55 17.71 5.52 8.78
C ILE A 55 16.82 5.31 7.56
N ASN A 56 15.63 4.77 7.80
CA ASN A 56 14.68 4.50 6.73
C ASN A 56 13.27 4.94 7.14
N ALA A 57 12.58 5.56 6.19
CA ALA A 57 11.18 5.93 6.25
C ALA A 57 10.43 5.29 5.09
N THR A 58 9.28 4.71 5.36
CA THR A 58 8.38 4.15 4.35
C THR A 58 7.02 4.80 4.53
N ALA A 59 6.55 5.51 3.51
CA ALA A 59 5.25 6.18 3.56
C ALA A 59 4.12 5.15 3.49
N ASP A 60 3.04 5.41 4.21
CA ASP A 60 1.80 4.64 4.04
C ASP A 60 1.10 5.05 2.74
N ALA A 61 0.15 4.23 2.27
CA ALA A 61 -0.62 4.54 1.07
C ALA A 61 -1.33 5.90 1.16
N GLY A 62 -1.25 6.70 0.09
CA GLY A 62 -1.80 8.06 0.03
C GLY A 62 -0.88 9.13 0.65
N TRP A 63 0.30 8.74 1.12
CA TRP A 63 1.32 9.64 1.65
C TRP A 63 2.61 9.51 0.85
N ARG A 64 3.37 10.59 0.79
CA ARG A 64 4.77 10.55 0.34
C ARG A 64 5.71 10.97 1.44
N PHE A 65 6.88 10.37 1.46
CA PHE A 65 8.00 10.93 2.21
C PHE A 65 8.36 12.31 1.62
N SER A 66 8.43 13.33 2.48
CA SER A 66 8.81 14.69 2.08
C SER A 66 10.27 14.95 2.41
N HIS A 67 10.64 14.87 3.69
CA HIS A 67 12.00 15.07 4.17
C HIS A 67 12.20 14.61 5.62
N TRP A 68 13.46 14.42 5.99
CA TRP A 68 13.92 14.29 7.37
C TRP A 68 14.16 15.66 8.00
N ARG A 69 13.88 15.78 9.30
CA ARG A 69 14.14 17.00 10.07
C ARG A 69 14.73 16.64 11.43
N ILE A 70 15.79 17.36 11.84
CA ILE A 70 16.26 17.33 13.23
C ILE A 70 15.35 18.27 14.04
N GLU A 71 14.60 17.71 14.99
CA GLU A 71 13.72 18.50 15.87
C GLU A 71 14.49 19.04 17.08
N SER A 72 15.44 18.26 17.61
CA SER A 72 16.32 18.67 18.72
C SER A 72 17.61 17.87 18.71
N GLY A 73 18.66 18.43 19.31
CA GLY A 73 19.99 17.83 19.40
C GLY A 73 20.87 18.23 18.22
N GLU A 74 21.86 17.39 17.94
CA GLU A 74 22.88 17.65 16.93
C GLU A 74 23.24 16.39 16.12
N GLY A 75 23.77 16.63 14.93
CA GLY A 75 24.17 15.61 13.97
C GLY A 75 23.96 16.09 12.54
N THR A 76 24.26 15.20 11.59
CA THR A 76 24.18 15.52 10.15
C THR A 76 23.45 14.40 9.42
N ILE A 77 22.42 14.76 8.66
CA ILE A 77 21.73 13.85 7.75
C ILE A 77 22.42 13.97 6.38
N ALA A 78 22.78 12.84 5.77
CA ALA A 78 23.51 12.83 4.50
C ALA A 78 22.68 13.40 3.33
N ASP A 79 21.41 13.00 3.27
CA ASP A 79 20.42 13.56 2.34
C ASP A 79 19.06 13.59 3.03
N GLU A 80 18.54 14.78 3.33
CA GLU A 80 17.26 14.97 4.01
C GLU A 80 16.07 14.57 3.13
N LYS A 81 16.22 14.47 1.81
CA LYS A 81 15.12 14.19 0.87
C LYS A 81 15.04 12.74 0.42
N GLU A 82 16.05 11.93 0.72
CA GLU A 82 16.03 10.50 0.47
C GLU A 82 15.41 9.76 1.66
N SER A 83 14.39 8.95 1.38
CA SER A 83 13.66 8.21 2.43
C SER A 83 14.53 7.17 3.12
N THR A 84 15.56 6.68 2.42
CA THR A 84 16.61 5.81 2.97
C THR A 84 17.93 6.57 2.87
N THR A 85 18.50 6.93 4.02
CA THR A 85 19.71 7.77 4.09
C THR A 85 20.52 7.43 5.33
N THR A 86 21.60 8.16 5.57
CA THR A 86 22.45 7.99 6.76
C THR A 86 22.44 9.21 7.65
N PHE A 87 22.58 8.98 8.96
CA PHE A 87 22.66 10.01 9.98
C PHE A 87 23.94 9.84 10.80
N MET A 88 24.71 10.92 10.95
CA MET A 88 25.89 10.99 11.80
C MET A 88 25.54 11.59 13.15
N MET A 89 25.76 10.83 14.22
CA MET A 89 25.39 11.21 15.59
C MET A 89 26.33 12.26 16.18
N GLY A 90 25.77 13.27 16.84
CA GLY A 90 26.54 14.21 17.68
C GLY A 90 26.77 13.70 19.12
N GLU A 91 27.13 14.61 20.02
CA GLU A 91 27.35 14.32 21.45
C GLU A 91 26.07 14.45 22.29
N GLU A 92 25.03 15.14 21.82
CA GLU A 92 23.75 15.30 22.54
C GLU A 92 22.67 14.26 22.17
N HIS A 93 21.63 14.17 23.00
CA HIS A 93 20.42 13.41 22.65
C HIS A 93 19.72 14.05 21.45
N THR A 94 19.45 13.25 20.42
CA THR A 94 18.87 13.74 19.17
C THR A 94 17.49 13.14 18.91
N LYS A 95 16.58 13.99 18.44
CA LYS A 95 15.26 13.61 17.95
C LYS A 95 15.13 13.96 16.46
N LEU A 96 14.98 12.93 15.64
CA LEU A 96 14.69 13.04 14.21
C LEU A 96 13.19 12.89 13.98
N VAL A 97 12.68 13.54 12.95
CA VAL A 97 11.30 13.41 12.49
C VAL A 97 11.31 13.12 10.99
N ALA A 98 10.70 12.00 10.58
CA ALA A 98 10.31 11.78 9.19
C ALA A 98 9.02 12.55 8.90
N VAL A 99 9.05 13.48 7.95
CA VAL A 99 7.87 14.23 7.55
C VAL A 99 7.26 13.58 6.32
N PHE A 100 6.01 13.18 6.44
CA PHE A 100 5.19 12.68 5.34
C PHE A 100 4.14 13.73 4.96
N GLU A 101 3.92 13.89 3.67
CA GLU A 101 2.88 14.75 3.12
C GLU A 101 1.74 13.90 2.60
N ASP A 102 0.52 14.27 2.98
CA ASP A 102 -0.70 13.73 2.38
C ASP A 102 -0.68 14.12 0.90
N LEU A 103 -0.74 13.13 0.03
CA LEU A 103 -0.75 13.38 -1.41
C LEU A 103 -2.09 13.95 -1.89
N GLY A 104 -3.12 13.97 -1.03
CA GLY A 104 -4.48 14.38 -1.38
C GLY A 104 -5.08 13.47 -2.45
N GLU A 105 -4.58 12.24 -2.54
CA GLU A 105 -4.82 11.36 -3.67
C GLU A 105 -6.21 10.74 -3.61
N LEU A 106 -7.02 11.07 -4.61
CA LEU A 106 -8.34 10.52 -4.77
C LEU A 106 -8.22 9.07 -5.23
N LEU A 107 -9.05 8.21 -4.64
CA LEU A 107 -9.35 6.91 -5.21
C LEU A 107 -9.97 7.12 -6.61
N SER A 108 -9.22 6.77 -7.65
CA SER A 108 -9.63 6.85 -9.04
C SER A 108 -9.63 5.46 -9.67
N VAL A 109 -10.74 5.10 -10.30
CA VAL A 109 -10.92 3.79 -10.93
C VAL A 109 -11.58 3.94 -12.29
N ARG A 110 -11.14 3.14 -13.25
CA ARG A 110 -11.81 2.95 -14.53
C ARG A 110 -12.72 1.74 -14.42
N ILE A 111 -14.02 1.92 -14.63
CA ILE A 111 -15.01 0.85 -14.59
C ILE A 111 -15.90 0.83 -15.84
N PRO A 112 -16.46 -0.32 -16.22
CA PRO A 112 -17.51 -0.37 -17.22
C PRO A 112 -18.77 0.33 -16.70
N THR A 113 -19.45 1.10 -17.56
CA THR A 113 -20.71 1.77 -17.21
C THR A 113 -21.92 0.83 -17.29
N SER A 114 -21.77 -0.30 -17.98
CA SER A 114 -22.80 -1.33 -18.11
C SER A 114 -22.16 -2.69 -18.36
N ALA A 115 -22.74 -3.73 -17.76
CA ALA A 115 -22.40 -5.11 -18.06
C ALA A 115 -23.62 -5.84 -18.62
N VAL A 116 -23.40 -6.71 -19.62
CA VAL A 116 -24.41 -7.46 -20.35
C VAL A 116 -23.95 -8.90 -20.50
N PHE A 117 -24.76 -9.83 -20.01
CA PHE A 117 -24.57 -11.26 -20.23
C PHE A 117 -25.66 -11.79 -21.16
N ASN A 118 -25.33 -12.84 -21.93
CA ASN A 118 -26.20 -13.45 -22.91
C ASN A 118 -26.23 -14.96 -22.73
N THR A 119 -27.23 -15.61 -23.32
CA THR A 119 -27.29 -17.08 -23.40
C THR A 119 -26.88 -17.59 -24.77
N THR A 120 -26.33 -18.80 -24.84
CA THR A 120 -25.84 -19.38 -26.10
C THR A 120 -26.89 -20.27 -26.77
N SER A 121 -27.04 -20.16 -28.10
CA SER A 121 -27.95 -21.04 -28.85
C SER A 121 -27.52 -22.52 -28.77
N SER A 122 -26.21 -22.79 -28.75
CA SER A 122 -25.65 -24.15 -28.62
C SER A 122 -26.02 -24.86 -27.32
N SER A 123 -26.28 -24.09 -26.24
CA SER A 123 -26.77 -24.62 -24.97
C SER A 123 -28.30 -24.66 -24.88
N ASN A 124 -29.02 -24.41 -25.98
CA ASN A 124 -30.45 -24.13 -26.00
C ASN A 124 -30.83 -22.97 -25.05
N HIS A 125 -30.02 -21.90 -25.07
CA HIS A 125 -30.19 -20.72 -24.24
C HIS A 125 -30.12 -20.97 -22.72
N ARG A 126 -29.39 -22.02 -22.29
CA ARG A 126 -29.22 -22.33 -20.86
C ARG A 126 -27.89 -21.89 -20.28
N GLN A 127 -26.85 -21.70 -21.07
CA GLN A 127 -25.55 -21.27 -20.58
C GLN A 127 -25.46 -19.75 -20.67
N ILE A 128 -25.16 -19.09 -19.54
CA ILE A 128 -24.89 -17.66 -19.46
C ILE A 128 -23.40 -17.41 -19.67
N ILE A 129 -23.08 -16.45 -20.54
CA ILE A 129 -21.73 -15.95 -20.79
C ILE A 129 -21.73 -14.43 -20.93
N SER A 130 -20.61 -13.78 -20.63
CA SER A 130 -20.38 -12.36 -20.93
C SER A 130 -19.04 -12.15 -21.63
N PRO A 131 -18.81 -10.97 -22.24
CA PRO A 131 -17.47 -10.46 -22.50
C PRO A 131 -16.68 -10.24 -21.20
N ASP A 132 -15.39 -9.98 -21.36
CA ASP A 132 -14.52 -9.51 -20.29
C ASP A 132 -14.81 -8.04 -19.96
N TYR A 133 -14.90 -7.73 -18.68
CA TYR A 133 -15.09 -6.39 -18.16
C TYR A 133 -13.84 -5.94 -17.41
N GLU A 134 -13.16 -4.93 -17.94
CA GLU A 134 -11.94 -4.41 -17.34
C GLU A 134 -12.23 -3.40 -16.22
N ILE A 135 -11.52 -3.56 -15.10
CA ILE A 135 -11.42 -2.57 -14.03
C ILE A 135 -9.96 -2.15 -13.96
N GLY A 136 -9.71 -0.84 -14.08
CA GLY A 136 -8.38 -0.25 -13.98
C GLY A 136 -8.21 0.54 -12.69
N ASN A 137 -7.06 0.36 -12.05
CA ASN A 137 -6.64 1.21 -10.94
C ASN A 137 -5.88 2.42 -11.49
N GLU A 138 -6.52 3.59 -11.43
CA GLU A 138 -5.89 4.88 -11.72
C GLU A 138 -5.47 5.60 -10.43
N SER A 139 -5.59 4.91 -9.30
CA SER A 139 -5.14 5.42 -8.02
C SER A 139 -3.63 5.22 -7.89
N PRO A 140 -2.94 6.15 -7.23
CA PRO A 140 -1.50 6.10 -6.92
C PRO A 140 -1.15 5.14 -5.78
N PHE A 141 -2.11 4.33 -5.32
CA PHE A 141 -1.94 3.26 -4.35
C PHE A 141 -2.67 2.01 -4.82
N ALA A 142 -2.28 0.84 -4.30
CA ALA A 142 -2.97 -0.41 -4.58
C ALA A 142 -4.39 -0.37 -4.02
N ILE A 143 -5.35 -0.91 -4.76
CA ILE A 143 -6.74 -0.98 -4.37
C ILE A 143 -7.20 -2.42 -4.32
N SER A 144 -8.31 -2.59 -3.62
CA SER A 144 -8.96 -3.85 -3.48
C SER A 144 -10.40 -3.74 -3.95
N VAL A 145 -10.84 -4.74 -4.72
CA VAL A 145 -12.14 -4.74 -5.39
C VAL A 145 -13.00 -5.81 -4.74
N ASP A 146 -14.02 -5.37 -4.02
CA ASP A 146 -15.02 -6.24 -3.40
C ASP A 146 -16.33 -6.19 -4.17
N VAL A 147 -16.99 -7.34 -4.23
CA VAL A 147 -18.35 -7.45 -4.73
C VAL A 147 -19.29 -7.56 -3.54
N VAL A 148 -20.30 -6.69 -3.52
CA VAL A 148 -21.37 -6.72 -2.53
C VAL A 148 -22.59 -7.45 -3.11
N ALA A 149 -23.46 -7.95 -2.24
CA ALA A 149 -24.71 -8.59 -2.60
C ALA A 149 -25.49 -7.78 -3.68
N PRO A 150 -25.89 -8.42 -4.80
CA PRO A 150 -26.74 -7.79 -5.81
C PRO A 150 -28.03 -7.21 -5.24
N THR A 151 -28.46 -6.07 -5.80
CA THR A 151 -29.71 -5.40 -5.43
C THR A 151 -30.57 -5.11 -6.66
N GLU A 152 -31.82 -4.68 -6.45
CA GLU A 152 -32.75 -4.34 -7.55
C GLU A 152 -32.92 -5.48 -8.59
N LEU A 153 -33.12 -6.70 -8.10
CA LEU A 153 -33.32 -7.89 -8.94
C LEU A 153 -34.70 -7.82 -9.62
N GLU A 154 -34.73 -7.72 -10.94
CA GLU A 154 -35.95 -7.74 -11.75
C GLU A 154 -35.89 -8.83 -12.83
N ASN A 155 -36.99 -9.57 -13.00
CA ASN A 155 -37.09 -10.70 -13.94
C ASN A 155 -36.00 -11.77 -13.76
N MET A 156 -35.46 -11.90 -12.55
CA MET A 156 -34.34 -12.80 -12.26
C MET A 156 -34.75 -14.27 -12.09
N ASP A 157 -36.04 -14.59 -12.02
CA ASP A 157 -36.56 -15.98 -11.90
C ASP A 157 -36.08 -16.91 -13.02
N ILE A 158 -35.68 -16.34 -14.16
CA ILE A 158 -35.12 -17.08 -15.28
C ILE A 158 -33.62 -17.37 -15.16
N VAL A 159 -32.97 -16.95 -14.07
CA VAL A 159 -31.55 -17.17 -13.78
C VAL A 159 -31.44 -18.24 -12.70
N GLU A 160 -31.02 -19.43 -13.09
CA GLU A 160 -30.78 -20.57 -12.19
C GLU A 160 -29.54 -20.30 -11.33
N ALA A 161 -28.45 -19.87 -11.96
CA ALA A 161 -27.21 -19.50 -11.29
C ALA A 161 -26.50 -18.41 -12.10
N LEU A 162 -26.02 -17.36 -11.44
CA LEU A 162 -25.12 -16.37 -12.02
C LEU A 162 -23.90 -16.24 -11.13
N ASN A 163 -22.73 -16.48 -11.70
CA ASN A 163 -21.44 -16.31 -11.07
C ASN A 163 -20.75 -15.07 -11.63
N ILE A 164 -19.95 -14.42 -10.79
CA ILE A 164 -18.90 -13.51 -11.23
C ILE A 164 -17.55 -14.21 -11.10
N VAL A 165 -16.72 -14.07 -12.13
CA VAL A 165 -15.40 -14.69 -12.19
C VAL A 165 -14.35 -13.60 -12.22
N GLY A 166 -13.46 -13.60 -11.23
CA GLY A 166 -12.27 -12.75 -11.15
C GLY A 166 -11.10 -13.59 -10.67
N ASP A 167 -9.88 -13.34 -11.18
CA ASP A 167 -8.70 -14.18 -10.91
C ASP A 167 -8.92 -15.68 -11.16
N GLY A 168 -9.76 -16.02 -12.13
CA GLY A 168 -10.15 -17.40 -12.43
C GLY A 168 -11.00 -18.09 -11.34
N LYS A 169 -11.40 -17.37 -10.29
CA LYS A 169 -12.27 -17.87 -9.22
C LYS A 169 -13.72 -17.50 -9.50
N GLU A 170 -14.56 -18.52 -9.63
CA GLU A 170 -16.01 -18.32 -9.72
C GLU A 170 -16.63 -18.07 -8.35
N ASN A 171 -17.44 -17.04 -8.23
CA ASN A 171 -18.20 -16.71 -7.02
C ASN A 171 -19.68 -16.56 -7.39
N LEU A 172 -20.54 -17.39 -6.78
CA LEU A 172 -21.99 -17.39 -7.03
C LEU A 172 -22.63 -16.11 -6.48
N LEU A 173 -23.27 -15.33 -7.34
CA LEU A 173 -23.96 -14.09 -6.97
C LEU A 173 -25.45 -14.27 -6.78
N ILE A 174 -26.08 -14.99 -7.71
CA ILE A 174 -27.54 -15.15 -7.77
C ILE A 174 -27.84 -16.62 -7.99
N HIS A 175 -28.82 -17.13 -7.23
CA HIS A 175 -29.29 -18.50 -7.34
C HIS A 175 -30.81 -18.53 -7.30
N HIS A 176 -31.42 -19.16 -8.32
CA HIS A 176 -32.87 -19.19 -8.55
C HIS A 176 -33.53 -17.81 -8.36
N GLY A 177 -33.01 -16.82 -9.08
CA GLY A 177 -33.52 -15.45 -9.06
C GLY A 177 -33.30 -14.64 -7.78
N SER A 178 -32.66 -15.20 -6.76
CA SER A 178 -32.39 -14.52 -5.48
C SER A 178 -30.89 -14.26 -5.30
N SER A 179 -30.54 -13.15 -4.65
CA SER A 179 -29.15 -12.90 -4.24
C SER A 179 -28.67 -14.03 -3.31
N TYR A 180 -27.53 -14.63 -3.64
CA TYR A 180 -26.92 -15.71 -2.87
C TYR A 180 -25.95 -15.17 -1.81
N GLN A 181 -25.28 -14.07 -2.12
CA GLN A 181 -24.27 -13.47 -1.25
C GLN A 181 -24.93 -12.65 -0.15
N THR A 182 -24.50 -12.86 1.09
CA THR A 182 -24.99 -12.12 2.27
C THR A 182 -23.96 -11.13 2.80
N GLU A 183 -22.69 -11.31 2.46
CA GLU A 183 -21.57 -10.44 2.83
C GLU A 183 -20.75 -10.08 1.59
N ALA A 184 -19.99 -8.99 1.68
CA ALA A 184 -19.06 -8.61 0.63
C ALA A 184 -17.90 -9.60 0.57
N PHE A 185 -17.41 -9.88 -0.63
CA PHE A 185 -16.26 -10.76 -0.82
C PHE A 185 -15.25 -10.14 -1.78
N ARG A 186 -13.97 -10.50 -1.60
CA ARG A 186 -12.88 -10.07 -2.47
C ARG A 186 -13.00 -10.70 -3.84
N LEU A 187 -13.08 -9.86 -4.87
CA LEU A 187 -13.02 -10.30 -6.27
C LEU A 187 -11.55 -10.45 -6.71
N PHE A 188 -10.78 -9.36 -6.62
CA PHE A 188 -9.33 -9.31 -6.85
C PHE A 188 -8.74 -8.01 -6.28
N ASP A 189 -7.41 -7.95 -6.23
CA ASP A 189 -6.65 -6.76 -5.88
C ASP A 189 -5.98 -6.18 -7.13
N LEU A 190 -5.73 -4.87 -7.13
CA LEU A 190 -5.05 -4.16 -8.23
C LEU A 190 -3.91 -3.33 -7.68
N ALA A 191 -2.69 -3.55 -8.18
CA ALA A 191 -1.55 -2.68 -7.93
C ALA A 191 -1.72 -1.31 -8.62
N ILE A 192 -0.75 -0.43 -8.42
CA ILE A 192 -0.72 0.90 -9.04
C ILE A 192 -0.61 0.74 -10.56
N GLU A 193 -1.45 1.48 -11.30
CA GLU A 193 -1.53 1.44 -12.77
C GLU A 193 -1.84 0.06 -13.36
N GLU A 194 -2.39 -0.86 -12.56
CA GLU A 194 -2.80 -2.20 -12.99
C GLU A 194 -4.28 -2.24 -13.42
N ALA A 195 -4.60 -3.18 -14.30
CA ALA A 195 -5.98 -3.51 -14.66
C ALA A 195 -6.19 -5.03 -14.63
N ASN A 196 -7.41 -5.43 -14.30
CA ASN A 196 -7.83 -6.82 -14.30
C ASN A 196 -9.27 -6.92 -14.83
N THR A 197 -9.68 -8.12 -15.22
CA THR A 197 -10.99 -8.37 -15.81
C THR A 197 -11.87 -9.27 -14.95
N PHE A 198 -13.18 -9.08 -15.08
CA PHE A 198 -14.15 -10.05 -14.60
C PHE A 198 -15.12 -10.44 -15.71
N THR A 199 -15.72 -11.63 -15.57
CA THR A 199 -16.78 -12.13 -16.45
C THR A 199 -17.96 -12.65 -15.65
N PHE A 200 -19.09 -12.83 -16.33
CA PHE A 200 -20.23 -13.57 -15.81
C PHE A 200 -20.34 -14.93 -16.50
N THR A 201 -20.52 -15.96 -15.68
CA THR A 201 -20.83 -17.32 -16.11
C THR A 201 -22.08 -17.79 -15.38
N GLY A 202 -22.76 -18.82 -15.89
CA GLY A 202 -23.91 -19.36 -15.17
C GLY A 202 -24.87 -20.19 -16.00
N ALA A 203 -26.04 -20.42 -15.42
CA ALA A 203 -27.13 -21.18 -15.99
C ALA A 203 -28.44 -20.37 -15.96
N ALA A 204 -29.19 -20.45 -17.06
CA ALA A 204 -30.52 -19.88 -17.20
C ALA A 204 -31.58 -20.99 -17.18
N GLU A 205 -32.70 -20.68 -16.53
CA GLU A 205 -33.89 -21.52 -16.52
C GLU A 205 -34.58 -21.51 -17.88
N LYS A 206 -35.38 -22.55 -18.12
CA LYS A 206 -36.21 -22.60 -19.33
C LYS A 206 -37.31 -21.54 -19.25
N LEU A 207 -37.45 -20.74 -20.31
CA LEU A 207 -38.57 -19.81 -20.44
C LEU A 207 -39.93 -20.52 -20.37
N SER A 208 -40.91 -19.84 -19.77
CA SER A 208 -42.31 -20.28 -19.72
C SER A 208 -42.92 -20.40 -21.13
N GLU A 209 -43.91 -21.28 -21.29
CA GLU A 209 -44.60 -21.44 -22.56
C GLU A 209 -45.23 -20.12 -23.03
N GLY A 210 -44.89 -19.70 -24.25
CA GLY A 210 -45.35 -18.44 -24.84
C GLY A 210 -44.36 -17.27 -24.72
N SER A 211 -43.28 -17.41 -23.94
CA SER A 211 -42.23 -16.41 -23.81
C SER A 211 -41.11 -16.66 -24.84
N SER A 212 -40.76 -15.64 -25.64
CA SER A 212 -39.68 -15.72 -26.62
C SER A 212 -38.39 -15.02 -26.18
N HIS A 213 -38.46 -14.14 -25.17
CA HIS A 213 -37.32 -13.39 -24.63
C HIS A 213 -37.61 -12.98 -23.18
N ALA A 214 -36.55 -12.82 -22.39
CA ALA A 214 -36.61 -12.24 -21.06
C ALA A 214 -35.37 -11.35 -20.84
N THR A 215 -35.55 -10.24 -20.12
CA THR A 215 -34.47 -9.29 -19.82
C THR A 215 -34.29 -9.20 -18.31
N PRO A 216 -33.45 -10.05 -17.72
CA PRO A 216 -33.13 -10.00 -16.31
C PRO A 216 -32.20 -8.81 -16.04
N THR A 217 -32.45 -8.05 -14.97
CA THR A 217 -31.62 -6.90 -14.57
C THR A 217 -31.37 -6.92 -13.07
N PHE A 218 -30.19 -6.45 -12.67
CA PHE A 218 -29.83 -6.21 -11.27
C PHE A 218 -28.74 -5.14 -11.19
N ASN A 219 -28.58 -4.55 -10.01
CA ASN A 219 -27.47 -3.66 -9.70
C ASN A 219 -26.30 -4.45 -9.12
N LEU A 220 -25.17 -4.43 -9.84
CA LEU A 220 -23.88 -4.86 -9.33
C LEU A 220 -23.27 -3.73 -8.51
N VAL A 221 -22.96 -4.01 -7.25
CA VAL A 221 -22.29 -3.05 -6.36
C VAL A 221 -20.85 -3.49 -6.16
N LEU A 222 -19.92 -2.71 -6.70
CA LEU A 222 -18.48 -2.85 -6.47
C LEU A 222 -18.04 -1.87 -5.39
N ARG A 223 -17.33 -2.37 -4.39
CA ARG A 223 -16.72 -1.56 -3.34
C ARG A 223 -15.22 -1.55 -3.55
N PHE A 224 -14.67 -0.35 -3.59
CA PHE A 224 -13.25 -0.11 -3.72
C PHE A 224 -12.69 0.38 -2.39
N GLY A 225 -11.54 -0.16 -1.98
CA GLY A 225 -10.84 0.29 -0.78
C GLY A 225 -9.33 0.18 -0.94
N PRO A 226 -8.53 1.06 -0.29
CA PRO A 226 -7.08 0.94 -0.30
C PRO A 226 -6.64 -0.46 0.16
N ASN A 227 -5.73 -1.07 -0.58
CA ASN A 227 -5.09 -2.32 -0.18
C ASN A 227 -3.77 -1.99 0.52
N LEU A 228 -3.80 -2.01 1.86
CA LEU A 228 -2.64 -1.70 2.71
C LEU A 228 -1.71 -2.91 2.94
N SER A 229 -1.93 -4.00 2.19
CA SER A 229 -1.12 -5.20 2.30
C SER A 229 0.20 -4.98 1.56
N HIS A 230 1.23 -4.62 2.33
CA HIS A 230 2.65 -4.56 1.92
C HIS A 230 3.19 -5.90 1.41
#